data_AF-A0A933KWS4-F1
#
_entry.id   AF-A0A933KWS4-F1
#
_cell.length_a   1.000
_cell.length_b   1.000
_cell.length_c   1.000
_cell.angle_alpha   90.00
_cell.angle_beta   90.00
_cell.angle_gamma   90.00
#
_symmetry.space_group_name_H-M   'P 1'
#
loop_
_entity.id
_entity.type
_entity.pdbx_description
1 polymer ?
#
loop_
_entity_poly.entity_id
_entity_poly.type
_entity_poly.pdbx_seq_one_letter_code
_entity_poly.pdbx_strand_id
1 'polypeptide(L)'
;MAPTGSPPHAGALTTRFLDFWLLGGASLLVWLVMISLQGFRASWAVDQHFKNLTVTTASLSLLVNYPHFLISYKLAYTRGRSFIVRNWWQLIAVPALLVGVFALAFFNYAVPVGQVPVVSRAAATLAPLGANAQVLAGPRFGDLLFTAVFNVMIFTVGWHYTKQVFGCMMVYAHFDGYTLTRGQRTLTRWALLTIWGMNFVYNNIGGGANTFSQFTYHSFDLPDIAGPLSEIIVGAGFVLVLYKVFYANYTMTGARPSLNMLAPFVALYVWWLPQTRQYEFYFLLTPLFHSLQYLAFVYKIEDTRLRRVRHREV
;
A
#
# COMPACT_ATOMS: atom_id res chain seq x y z
N MET A 1 29.61 18.56 38.87
CA MET A 1 28.30 18.02 38.45
C MET A 1 28.07 18.45 37.01
N ALA A 2 28.08 17.50 36.06
CA ALA A 2 27.70 17.79 34.69
C ALA A 2 26.17 18.02 34.63
N PRO A 3 25.67 18.97 33.83
CA PRO A 3 24.24 19.19 33.71
C PRO A 3 23.62 17.93 33.11
N THR A 4 22.66 17.35 33.83
CA THR A 4 21.78 16.29 33.35
C THR A 4 21.01 16.84 32.15
N GLY A 5 21.47 16.53 30.95
CA GLY A 5 20.76 16.86 29.72
C GLY A 5 19.35 16.31 29.81
N SER A 6 18.36 17.19 29.62
CA SER A 6 16.96 16.81 29.49
C SER A 6 16.87 15.64 28.50
N PRO A 7 16.11 14.57 28.78
CA PRO A 7 15.93 13.50 27.81
C PRO A 7 15.46 14.12 26.48
N PRO A 8 16.02 13.72 25.33
CA PRO A 8 15.62 14.29 24.05
C PRO A 8 14.11 14.18 23.91
N HIS A 9 13.43 15.30 23.64
CA HIS A 9 11.98 15.33 23.45
C HIS A 9 11.59 14.24 22.45
N ALA A 10 10.78 13.29 22.89
CA ALA A 10 10.32 12.16 22.10
C ALA A 10 9.64 12.69 20.83
N GLY A 11 10.28 12.51 19.67
CA GLY A 11 9.83 13.12 18.41
C GLY A 11 8.41 12.69 18.03
N ALA A 12 7.67 13.55 17.33
CA ALA A 12 6.32 13.27 16.83
C ALA A 12 6.08 13.99 15.50
N LEU A 13 5.17 13.44 14.68
CA LEU A 13 4.71 14.07 13.45
C LEU A 13 3.70 15.17 13.79
N THR A 14 2.71 14.82 14.61
CA THR A 14 1.74 15.74 15.20
C THR A 14 1.90 15.69 16.73
N THR A 15 1.13 14.84 17.40
CA THR A 15 1.29 14.43 18.79
C THR A 15 1.30 12.90 18.84
N ARG A 16 1.91 12.32 19.87
CA ARG A 16 1.97 10.85 20.02
C ARG A 16 0.60 10.18 19.96
N PHE A 17 -0.40 10.78 20.61
CA PHE A 17 -1.76 10.28 20.61
C PHE A 17 -2.39 10.32 19.22
N LEU A 18 -2.33 11.47 18.54
CA LEU A 18 -2.92 11.62 17.22
C LEU A 18 -2.19 10.78 16.17
N ASP A 19 -0.87 10.71 16.26
CA ASP A 19 -0.03 9.89 15.41
C ASP A 19 -0.39 8.40 15.52
N PHE A 20 -0.75 7.88 16.72
CA PHE A 20 -1.18 6.48 16.85
C PHE A 20 -2.42 6.21 15.99
N TRP A 21 -3.40 7.10 16.06
CA TRP A 21 -4.65 7.00 15.29
C TRP A 21 -4.40 7.16 13.79
N LEU A 22 -3.63 8.17 13.38
CA LEU A 22 -3.32 8.46 11.98
C LEU A 22 -2.43 7.38 11.34
N LEU A 23 -1.55 6.74 12.11
CA LEU A 23 -0.59 5.76 11.60
C LEU A 23 -1.15 4.34 11.52
N GLY A 24 -2.37 4.08 11.97
CA GLY A 24 -2.99 2.77 11.83
C GLY A 24 -4.02 2.44 12.89
N GLY A 25 -3.94 3.05 14.07
CA GLY A 25 -4.87 2.78 15.18
C GLY A 25 -6.33 2.95 14.79
N ALA A 26 -6.66 3.99 14.01
CA ALA A 26 -8.02 4.22 13.54
C ALA A 26 -8.48 3.10 12.59
N SER A 27 -7.59 2.67 11.69
CA SER A 27 -7.89 1.59 10.75
C SER A 27 -8.12 0.25 11.46
N LEU A 28 -7.34 -0.04 12.51
CA LEU A 28 -7.47 -1.25 13.31
C LEU A 28 -8.79 -1.26 14.10
N LEU A 29 -9.17 -0.12 14.69
CA LEU A 29 -10.43 0.00 15.41
C LEU A 29 -11.63 -0.16 14.46
N VAL A 30 -11.61 0.53 13.31
CA VAL A 30 -12.70 0.43 12.33
C VAL A 30 -12.81 -0.99 11.78
N TRP A 31 -11.68 -1.63 11.45
CA TRP A 31 -11.66 -3.03 11.06
C TRP A 31 -12.27 -3.93 12.13
N LEU A 32 -11.88 -3.75 13.39
CA LEU A 32 -12.38 -4.55 14.50
C LEU A 32 -13.91 -4.44 14.64
N VAL A 33 -14.45 -3.23 14.53
CA VAL A 33 -15.90 -3.03 14.55
C VAL A 33 -16.56 -3.74 13.37
N MET A 34 -16.01 -3.60 12.16
CA MET A 34 -16.58 -4.20 10.97
C MET A 34 -16.52 -5.73 10.97
N ILE A 35 -15.43 -6.33 11.45
CA ILE A 35 -15.30 -7.80 11.52
C ILE A 35 -16.23 -8.37 12.59
N SER A 36 -16.37 -7.71 13.75
CA SER A 36 -17.31 -8.11 14.80
C SER A 36 -18.78 -8.05 14.36
N LEU A 37 -19.12 -7.16 13.44
CA LEU A 37 -20.48 -7.02 12.89
C LEU A 37 -20.73 -7.85 11.63
N GLN A 38 -19.71 -8.54 11.09
CA GLN A 38 -19.83 -9.25 9.81
C GLN A 38 -20.92 -10.35 9.84
N GLY A 39 -21.05 -11.07 10.95
CA GLY A 39 -22.08 -12.11 11.12
C GLY A 39 -23.51 -11.57 11.12
N PHE A 40 -23.70 -10.27 11.32
CA PHE A 40 -25.01 -9.62 11.40
C PHE A 40 -25.42 -8.92 10.10
N ARG A 41 -24.68 -9.11 9.01
CA ARG A 41 -24.98 -8.48 7.69
C ARG A 41 -26.34 -8.86 7.10
N ALA A 42 -27.00 -9.91 7.58
CA ALA A 42 -28.38 -10.22 7.19
C ALA A 42 -29.41 -9.26 7.80
N SER A 43 -29.07 -8.58 8.90
CA SER A 43 -29.93 -7.55 9.49
C SER A 43 -29.88 -6.30 8.62
N TRP A 44 -31.07 -5.82 8.21
CA TRP A 44 -31.20 -4.61 7.40
C TRP A 44 -30.46 -3.41 8.01
N ALA A 45 -30.53 -3.23 9.34
CA ALA A 45 -29.87 -2.12 10.01
C ALA A 45 -28.34 -2.16 9.81
N VAL A 46 -27.74 -3.35 9.91
CA VAL A 46 -26.29 -3.52 9.75
C VAL A 46 -25.88 -3.42 8.29
N ASP A 47 -26.59 -4.10 7.39
CA ASP A 47 -26.33 -4.08 5.95
C ASP A 47 -26.33 -2.66 5.37
N GLN A 48 -27.31 -1.83 5.76
CA GLN A 48 -27.37 -0.44 5.34
C GLN A 48 -26.15 0.37 5.76
N HIS A 49 -25.60 0.13 6.97
CA HIS A 49 -24.38 0.81 7.39
C HIS A 49 -23.16 0.41 6.54
N PHE A 50 -23.01 -0.86 6.17
CA PHE A 50 -21.94 -1.30 5.25
C PHE A 50 -22.10 -0.70 3.85
N LYS A 51 -23.33 -0.61 3.33
CA LYS A 51 -23.60 0.04 2.03
C LYS A 51 -23.30 1.54 2.09
N ASN A 52 -23.74 2.23 3.14
CA ASN A 52 -23.48 3.66 3.36
C ASN A 52 -21.99 3.95 3.55
N LEU A 53 -21.21 3.00 4.08
CA LEU A 53 -19.77 3.12 4.17
C LEU A 53 -19.14 3.29 2.79
N THR A 54 -19.66 2.63 1.76
CA THR A 54 -19.16 2.77 0.38
C THR A 54 -19.33 4.20 -0.13
N VAL A 55 -20.53 4.77 0.03
CA VAL A 55 -20.81 6.16 -0.38
C VAL A 55 -19.99 7.16 0.44
N THR A 56 -19.87 6.92 1.75
CA THR A 56 -19.12 7.78 2.66
C THR A 56 -17.63 7.78 2.33
N THR A 57 -17.04 6.61 2.12
CA THR A 57 -15.62 6.49 1.77
C THR A 57 -15.32 7.02 0.38
N ALA A 58 -16.20 6.83 -0.60
CA ALA A 58 -16.08 7.48 -1.90
C ALA A 58 -16.08 9.02 -1.76
N SER A 59 -16.96 9.57 -0.92
CA SER A 59 -16.99 11.01 -0.63
C SER A 59 -15.72 11.49 0.08
N LEU A 60 -15.24 10.74 1.08
CA LEU A 60 -13.99 11.04 1.78
C LEU A 60 -12.75 10.93 0.88
N SER A 61 -12.81 10.12 -0.18
CA SER A 61 -11.71 10.00 -1.14
C SER A 61 -11.39 11.34 -1.82
N LEU A 62 -12.39 12.20 -2.03
CA LEU A 62 -12.21 13.56 -2.55
C LEU A 62 -11.43 14.46 -1.58
N LEU A 63 -11.59 14.23 -0.28
CA LEU A 63 -11.02 15.08 0.78
C LEU A 63 -9.68 14.56 1.30
N VAL A 64 -9.40 13.26 1.15
CA VAL A 64 -8.22 12.63 1.75
C VAL A 64 -7.34 11.97 0.68
N ASN A 65 -7.90 11.06 -0.11
CA ASN A 65 -7.12 10.28 -1.08
C ASN A 65 -6.61 11.14 -2.25
N TYR A 66 -7.46 11.97 -2.84
CA TYR A 66 -7.06 12.81 -3.97
C TYR A 66 -6.04 13.88 -3.54
N PRO A 67 -6.21 14.57 -2.40
CA PRO A 67 -5.16 15.44 -1.85
C PRO A 67 -3.85 14.70 -1.55
N HIS A 68 -3.90 13.47 -1.02
CA HIS A 68 -2.71 12.64 -0.81
C HIS A 68 -1.89 12.46 -2.11
N PHE A 69 -2.54 12.13 -3.23
CA PHE A 69 -1.87 12.03 -4.53
C PHE A 69 -1.38 13.40 -5.03
N LEU A 70 -2.23 14.43 -4.99
CA LEU A 70 -1.91 15.75 -5.50
C LEU A 70 -0.70 16.37 -4.78
N ILE A 71 -0.63 16.21 -3.46
CA ILE A 71 0.50 16.69 -2.66
C ILE A 71 1.78 15.93 -3.02
N SER A 72 1.70 14.61 -3.24
CA SER A 72 2.86 13.83 -3.67
C SER A 72 3.44 14.36 -4.99
N TYR A 73 2.58 14.67 -5.97
CA TYR A 73 3.00 15.30 -7.22
C TYR A 73 3.56 16.70 -7.00
N LYS A 74 2.88 17.54 -6.22
CA LYS A 74 3.38 18.88 -5.86
C LYS A 74 4.79 18.79 -5.27
N LEU A 75 5.02 17.93 -4.28
CA LEU A 75 6.33 17.77 -3.62
C LEU A 75 7.43 17.26 -4.58
N ALA A 76 7.08 16.43 -5.56
CA ALA A 76 8.02 15.93 -6.54
C ALA A 76 8.38 16.97 -7.60
N TYR A 77 7.38 17.59 -8.24
CA TYR A 77 7.58 18.49 -9.37
C TYR A 77 8.00 19.91 -8.97
N THR A 78 7.79 20.32 -7.72
CA THR A 78 8.25 21.66 -7.24
C THR A 78 9.73 21.68 -6.82
N ARG A 79 10.44 20.55 -6.83
CA ARG A 79 11.88 20.47 -6.51
C ARG A 79 12.81 20.99 -7.61
N GLY A 80 12.26 21.44 -8.73
CA GLY A 80 13.00 22.05 -9.84
C GLY A 80 13.47 21.05 -10.90
N ARG A 81 13.88 21.58 -12.06
CA ARG A 81 14.19 20.81 -13.28
C ARG A 81 15.27 19.75 -13.08
N SER A 82 16.33 20.07 -12.33
CA SER A 82 17.42 19.13 -12.04
C SER A 82 16.93 17.89 -11.29
N PHE A 83 16.06 18.07 -10.30
CA PHE A 83 15.45 16.95 -9.58
C PHE A 83 14.57 16.11 -10.51
N ILE A 84 13.77 16.73 -11.37
CA ILE A 84 12.91 16.03 -12.33
C ILE A 84 13.74 15.18 -13.29
N VAL A 85 14.78 15.75 -13.91
CA VAL A 85 15.64 15.03 -14.87
C VAL A 85 16.42 13.91 -14.19
N ARG A 86 16.92 14.12 -12.97
CA ARG A 86 17.59 13.06 -12.20
C ARG A 86 16.66 11.88 -11.88
N ASN A 87 15.36 12.16 -11.79
CA ASN A 87 14.30 11.20 -11.48
C ASN A 87 13.39 10.94 -12.70
N TRP A 88 13.93 11.06 -13.92
CA TRP A 88 13.16 11.08 -15.17
C TRP A 88 12.28 9.84 -15.38
N TRP A 89 12.72 8.67 -14.90
CA TRP A 89 11.96 7.43 -15.05
C TRP A 89 10.56 7.57 -14.42
N GLN A 90 10.49 7.89 -13.12
CA GLN A 90 9.21 8.05 -12.42
C GLN A 90 8.47 9.35 -12.75
N LEU A 91 9.17 10.45 -13.09
CA LEU A 91 8.55 11.78 -13.26
C LEU A 91 8.31 12.19 -14.72
N ILE A 92 8.80 11.43 -15.70
CA ILE A 92 8.58 11.73 -17.13
C ILE A 92 8.16 10.45 -17.86
N ALA A 93 9.00 9.42 -17.81
CA ALA A 93 8.78 8.22 -18.61
C ALA A 93 7.50 7.49 -18.21
N VAL A 94 7.28 7.21 -16.91
CA VAL A 94 6.08 6.51 -16.43
C VAL A 94 4.78 7.25 -16.80
N PRO A 95 4.62 8.56 -16.52
CA PRO A 95 3.44 9.31 -16.98
C PRO A 95 3.25 9.28 -18.50
N ALA A 96 4.32 9.49 -19.28
CA ALA A 96 4.25 9.48 -20.75
C ALA A 96 3.86 8.10 -21.30
N LEU A 97 4.41 7.02 -20.72
CA LEU A 97 4.07 5.65 -21.07
C LEU A 97 2.61 5.34 -20.75
N LEU A 98 2.09 5.77 -19.58
CA LEU A 98 0.68 5.59 -19.24
C LEU A 98 -0.24 6.32 -20.22
N VAL A 99 0.08 7.58 -20.58
CA VAL A 99 -0.66 8.32 -21.61
C VAL A 99 -0.62 7.58 -22.95
N GLY A 100 0.56 7.09 -23.36
CA GLY A 100 0.73 6.32 -24.60
C GLY A 100 -0.08 5.02 -24.60
N VAL A 101 -0.08 4.27 -23.50
CA VAL A 101 -0.86 3.03 -23.35
C VAL A 101 -2.35 3.32 -23.39
N PHE A 102 -2.83 4.37 -22.72
CA PHE A 102 -4.25 4.73 -22.76
C PHE A 102 -4.68 5.25 -24.14
N ALA A 103 -3.84 6.03 -24.83
CA ALA A 103 -4.09 6.43 -26.20
C ALA A 103 -4.16 5.21 -27.13
N LEU A 104 -3.21 4.27 -26.99
CA LEU A 104 -3.19 3.03 -27.76
C LEU A 104 -4.45 2.19 -27.52
N ALA A 105 -4.86 2.07 -26.25
CA ALA A 105 -6.07 1.35 -25.84
C ALA A 105 -7.34 2.02 -26.40
N PHE A 106 -7.40 3.35 -26.40
CA PHE A 106 -8.53 4.11 -26.95
C PHE A 106 -8.65 3.92 -28.47
N PHE A 107 -7.57 4.14 -29.22
CA PHE A 107 -7.60 4.08 -30.68
C PHE A 107 -7.76 2.66 -31.24
N ASN A 108 -7.35 1.64 -30.48
CA ASN A 108 -7.41 0.24 -30.91
C ASN A 108 -8.38 -0.58 -30.06
N TYR A 109 -9.34 0.09 -29.41
CA TYR A 109 -10.22 -0.54 -28.43
C TYR A 109 -10.97 -1.75 -28.98
N ALA A 110 -11.42 -1.69 -30.24
CA ALA A 110 -12.21 -2.74 -30.89
C ALA A 110 -11.40 -3.82 -31.61
N VAL A 111 -10.07 -3.68 -31.71
CA VAL A 111 -9.22 -4.62 -32.45
C VAL A 111 -9.20 -5.96 -31.70
N PRO A 112 -9.61 -7.09 -32.32
CA PRO A 112 -9.55 -8.39 -31.67
C PRO A 112 -8.12 -8.76 -31.28
N VAL A 113 -7.90 -9.28 -30.07
CA VAL A 113 -6.56 -9.59 -29.55
C VAL A 113 -5.80 -10.55 -30.47
N GLY A 114 -6.48 -11.55 -31.04
CA GLY A 114 -5.88 -12.53 -31.95
C GLY A 114 -5.31 -11.93 -33.25
N GLN A 115 -5.74 -10.71 -33.62
CA GLN A 115 -5.22 -9.99 -34.78
C GLN A 115 -3.94 -9.20 -34.46
N VAL A 116 -3.52 -9.13 -33.20
CA VAL A 116 -2.32 -8.41 -32.77
C VAL A 116 -1.14 -9.39 -32.70
N PRO A 117 -0.22 -9.42 -33.70
CA PRO A 117 0.75 -10.51 -33.83
C PRO A 117 1.70 -10.64 -32.66
N VAL A 118 2.07 -9.51 -32.03
CA VAL A 118 2.96 -9.50 -30.86
C VAL A 118 2.31 -10.16 -29.65
N VAL A 119 1.01 -9.97 -29.44
CA VAL A 119 0.29 -10.57 -28.31
C VAL A 119 0.15 -12.07 -28.52
N SER A 120 -0.23 -12.51 -29.72
CA SER A 120 -0.35 -13.93 -30.05
C SER A 120 0.98 -14.68 -29.86
N ARG A 121 2.11 -14.08 -30.24
CA ARG A 121 3.45 -14.66 -30.00
C ARG A 121 3.80 -14.74 -28.52
N ALA A 122 3.52 -13.67 -27.77
CA ALA A 122 3.75 -13.65 -26.33
C ALA A 122 2.91 -14.70 -25.59
N ALA A 123 1.61 -14.80 -25.93
CA ALA A 123 0.72 -15.81 -25.36
C ALA A 123 1.21 -17.23 -25.65
N ALA A 124 1.64 -17.52 -26.89
CA ALA A 124 2.19 -18.83 -27.25
C ALA A 124 3.49 -19.16 -26.50
N THR A 125 4.32 -18.17 -26.21
CA THR A 125 5.58 -18.36 -25.46
C THR A 125 5.33 -18.58 -23.97
N LEU A 126 4.28 -17.98 -23.41
CA LEU A 126 3.94 -18.10 -22.00
C LEU A 126 3.05 -19.31 -21.69
N ALA A 127 2.34 -19.86 -22.66
CA ALA A 127 1.46 -21.02 -22.47
C ALA A 127 2.15 -22.23 -21.80
N PRO A 128 3.40 -22.62 -22.15
CA PRO A 128 4.10 -23.73 -21.49
C PRO A 128 4.47 -23.48 -20.02
N LEU A 129 4.49 -22.23 -19.55
CA LEU A 129 4.83 -21.87 -18.18
C LEU A 129 3.65 -22.04 -17.21
N GLY A 130 2.53 -22.62 -17.66
CA GLY A 130 1.38 -22.94 -16.81
C GLY A 130 0.55 -21.72 -16.40
N ALA A 131 0.83 -20.52 -16.93
CA ALA A 131 0.12 -19.28 -16.58
C ALA A 131 -1.13 -19.02 -17.44
N ASN A 132 -1.55 -20.00 -18.27
CA ASN A 132 -2.64 -19.95 -19.26
C ASN A 132 -2.71 -18.68 -20.14
N ALA A 133 -1.69 -17.83 -20.08
CA ALA A 133 -1.64 -16.45 -20.56
C ALA A 133 -2.96 -15.68 -20.42
N GLN A 134 -3.76 -15.91 -19.36
CA GLN A 134 -5.09 -15.29 -19.21
C GLN A 134 -4.99 -13.75 -19.15
N VAL A 135 -3.90 -13.24 -18.56
CA VAL A 135 -3.57 -11.80 -18.57
C VAL A 135 -3.33 -11.24 -19.99
N LEU A 136 -3.01 -12.10 -20.95
CA LEU A 136 -2.85 -11.80 -22.37
C LEU A 136 -4.08 -12.18 -23.21
N ALA A 137 -5.14 -12.68 -22.56
CA ALA A 137 -6.40 -13.02 -23.18
C ALA A 137 -7.37 -11.84 -23.08
N GLY A 138 -8.42 -11.89 -23.88
CA GLY A 138 -9.47 -10.88 -23.92
C GLY A 138 -10.07 -10.76 -25.31
N PRO A 139 -11.31 -10.26 -25.42
CA PRO A 139 -11.96 -10.12 -26.72
C PRO A 139 -11.30 -9.03 -27.56
N ARG A 140 -10.78 -7.97 -26.93
CA ARG A 140 -10.25 -6.80 -27.63
C ARG A 140 -8.95 -6.27 -27.03
N PHE A 141 -8.13 -5.64 -27.87
CA PHE A 141 -6.82 -5.13 -27.51
C PHE A 141 -6.87 -4.01 -26.45
N GLY A 142 -7.92 -3.19 -26.46
CA GLY A 142 -8.16 -2.21 -25.41
C GLY A 142 -8.33 -2.86 -24.03
N ASP A 143 -9.14 -3.91 -23.92
CA ASP A 143 -9.37 -4.63 -22.66
C ASP A 143 -8.08 -5.27 -22.12
N LEU A 144 -7.24 -5.79 -23.03
CA LEU A 144 -5.92 -6.32 -22.70
C LEU A 144 -5.01 -5.24 -22.08
N LEU A 145 -4.91 -4.08 -22.73
CA LEU A 145 -4.06 -2.99 -22.26
C LEU A 145 -4.54 -2.46 -20.90
N PHE A 146 -5.85 -2.32 -20.71
CA PHE A 146 -6.39 -1.96 -19.40
C PHE A 146 -6.13 -3.06 -18.35
N THR A 147 -6.22 -4.34 -18.71
CA THR A 147 -5.91 -5.46 -17.81
C THR A 147 -4.46 -5.39 -17.35
N ALA A 148 -3.54 -5.10 -18.28
CA ALA A 148 -2.12 -4.93 -17.97
C ALA A 148 -1.90 -3.73 -17.03
N VAL A 149 -2.48 -2.56 -17.34
CA VAL A 149 -2.36 -1.36 -16.50
C VAL A 149 -2.97 -1.59 -15.12
N PHE A 150 -4.10 -2.27 -15.02
CA PHE A 150 -4.76 -2.57 -13.75
C PHE A 150 -3.92 -3.53 -12.90
N ASN A 151 -3.38 -4.59 -13.49
CA ASN A 151 -2.47 -5.50 -12.80
C ASN A 151 -1.21 -4.77 -12.29
N VAL A 152 -0.62 -3.90 -13.12
CA VAL A 152 0.50 -3.04 -12.71
C VAL A 152 0.09 -2.10 -11.56
N MET A 153 -1.11 -1.52 -11.61
CA MET A 153 -1.64 -0.67 -10.56
C MET A 153 -1.78 -1.45 -9.24
N ILE A 154 -2.45 -2.60 -9.24
CA ILE A 154 -2.64 -3.43 -8.03
C ILE A 154 -1.29 -3.85 -7.44
N PHE A 155 -0.37 -4.31 -8.28
CA PHE A 155 0.98 -4.71 -7.88
C PHE A 155 1.75 -3.55 -7.24
N THR A 156 1.75 -2.38 -7.86
CA THR A 156 2.49 -1.21 -7.38
C THR A 156 1.85 -0.53 -6.17
N VAL A 157 0.51 -0.59 -6.03
CA VAL A 157 -0.21 -0.10 -4.85
C VAL A 157 0.20 -0.89 -3.61
N GLY A 158 0.19 -2.24 -3.68
CA GLY A 158 0.63 -3.05 -2.54
C GLY A 158 2.09 -2.78 -2.15
N TRP A 159 2.97 -2.68 -3.15
CA TRP A 159 4.37 -2.31 -2.92
C TRP A 159 4.52 -0.92 -2.26
N HIS A 160 3.73 0.05 -2.70
CA HIS A 160 3.74 1.40 -2.17
C HIS A 160 3.30 1.43 -0.68
N TYR A 161 2.23 0.72 -0.34
CA TYR A 161 1.67 0.69 1.03
C TYR A 161 2.66 0.06 1.99
N THR A 162 3.26 -1.07 1.60
CA THR A 162 4.30 -1.75 2.37
C THR A 162 5.49 -0.82 2.70
N LYS A 163 5.99 -0.09 1.70
CA LYS A 163 7.12 0.83 1.91
C LYS A 163 6.75 1.99 2.82
N GLN A 164 5.53 2.52 2.71
CA GLN A 164 5.06 3.59 3.57
C GLN A 164 4.99 3.12 5.02
N VAL A 165 4.38 1.96 5.29
CA VAL A 165 4.33 1.36 6.62
C VAL A 165 5.73 1.14 7.19
N PHE A 166 6.65 0.58 6.41
CA PHE A 166 8.05 0.44 6.83
C PHE A 166 8.66 1.81 7.18
N GLY A 167 8.41 2.85 6.38
CA GLY A 167 8.84 4.22 6.65
C GLY A 167 8.30 4.76 7.98
N CYS A 168 7.00 4.58 8.25
CA CYS A 168 6.37 4.94 9.51
C CYS A 168 7.07 4.28 10.70
N MET A 169 7.32 2.97 10.61
CA MET A 169 8.03 2.22 11.65
C MET A 169 9.43 2.78 11.89
N MET A 170 10.19 3.07 10.83
CA MET A 170 11.56 3.58 10.96
C MET A 170 11.61 4.99 11.57
N VAL A 171 10.63 5.83 11.26
CA VAL A 171 10.53 7.19 11.83
C VAL A 171 10.25 7.12 13.33
N TYR A 172 9.33 6.26 13.78
CA TYR A 172 9.10 6.11 15.22
C TYR A 172 10.22 5.38 15.93
N ALA A 173 10.85 4.39 15.29
CA ALA A 173 12.05 3.79 15.84
C ALA A 173 13.14 4.85 16.09
N HIS A 174 13.27 5.82 15.19
CA HIS A 174 14.18 6.95 15.37
C HIS A 174 13.72 7.92 16.47
N PHE A 175 12.45 8.35 16.47
CA PHE A 175 11.90 9.26 17.48
C PHE A 175 11.92 8.70 18.90
N ASP A 176 11.89 7.37 19.03
CA ASP A 176 11.88 6.65 20.32
C ASP A 176 13.25 6.20 20.78
N GLY A 177 14.30 6.45 19.98
CA GLY A 177 15.61 5.86 20.23
C GLY A 177 15.59 4.32 20.23
N TYR A 178 14.58 3.70 19.57
CA TYR A 178 14.48 2.26 19.41
C TYR A 178 15.52 1.81 18.38
N THR A 179 16.68 1.41 18.89
CA THR A 179 17.83 1.08 18.03
C THR A 179 17.57 -0.22 17.28
N LEU A 180 17.68 -0.15 15.95
CA LEU A 180 17.55 -1.29 15.04
C LEU A 180 18.86 -1.47 14.29
N THR A 181 19.43 -2.68 14.38
CA THR A 181 20.56 -3.11 13.55
C THR A 181 20.17 -3.14 12.07
N ARG A 182 21.17 -3.11 11.18
CA ARG A 182 20.93 -3.25 9.72
C ARG A 182 20.19 -4.55 9.38
N GLY A 183 20.52 -5.64 10.08
CA GLY A 183 19.83 -6.93 9.95
C GLY A 183 18.36 -6.86 10.31
N GLN A 184 18.03 -6.30 11.48
CA GLN A 184 16.63 -6.12 11.92
C GLN A 184 15.82 -5.23 10.96
N ARG A 185 16.38 -4.10 10.51
CA ARG A 185 15.71 -3.23 9.52
C ARG A 185 15.44 -3.95 8.20
N THR A 186 16.40 -4.76 7.76
CA THR A 186 16.29 -5.53 6.51
C THR A 186 15.25 -6.63 6.65
N LEU A 187 15.27 -7.36 7.76
CA LEU A 187 14.29 -8.38 8.10
C LEU A 187 12.87 -7.80 8.14
N THR A 188 12.64 -6.70 8.87
CA THR A 188 11.34 -6.04 8.92
C THR A 188 10.86 -5.63 7.53
N ARG A 189 11.74 -5.04 6.71
CA ARG A 189 11.40 -4.65 5.33
C ARG A 189 10.94 -5.84 4.50
N TRP A 190 11.71 -6.92 4.50
CA TRP A 190 11.39 -8.10 3.70
C TRP A 190 10.14 -8.81 4.22
N ALA A 191 9.97 -8.94 5.54
CA ALA A 191 8.76 -9.50 6.14
C ALA A 191 7.48 -8.72 5.77
N LEU A 192 7.56 -7.38 5.63
CA LEU A 192 6.41 -6.60 5.15
C LEU A 192 6.22 -6.74 3.63
N LEU A 193 7.30 -6.95 2.86
CA LEU A 193 7.22 -7.22 1.41
C LEU A 193 6.65 -8.60 1.10
N THR A 194 6.78 -9.58 1.99
CA THR A 194 6.13 -10.89 1.77
C THR A 194 4.60 -10.77 1.81
N ILE A 195 4.04 -9.85 2.61
CA ILE A 195 2.59 -9.58 2.64
C ILE A 195 2.12 -9.04 1.29
N TRP A 196 2.90 -8.11 0.71
CA TRP A 196 2.65 -7.61 -0.65
C TRP A 196 2.70 -8.76 -1.68
N GLY A 197 3.72 -9.61 -1.61
CA GLY A 197 3.84 -10.78 -2.49
C GLY A 197 2.66 -11.73 -2.36
N MET A 198 2.26 -12.07 -1.13
CA MET A 198 1.09 -12.91 -0.87
C MET A 198 -0.19 -12.30 -1.43
N ASN A 199 -0.41 -10.99 -1.25
CA ASN A 199 -1.61 -10.35 -1.80
C ASN A 199 -1.63 -10.39 -3.33
N PHE A 200 -0.47 -10.19 -3.98
CA PHE A 200 -0.36 -10.39 -5.43
C PHE A 200 -0.67 -11.83 -5.83
N VAL A 201 -0.16 -12.82 -5.10
CA VAL A 201 -0.44 -14.25 -5.33
C VAL A 201 -1.93 -14.52 -5.23
N TYR A 202 -2.59 -14.11 -4.15
CA TYR A 202 -4.02 -14.33 -3.93
C TYR A 202 -4.92 -13.62 -4.94
N ASN A 203 -4.52 -12.46 -5.43
CA ASN A 203 -5.26 -11.78 -6.51
C ASN A 203 -5.06 -12.48 -7.88
N ASN A 204 -4.19 -13.47 -7.96
CA ASN A 204 -3.79 -14.09 -9.22
C ASN A 204 -3.91 -15.61 -9.29
N ILE A 205 -4.36 -16.29 -8.24
CA ILE A 205 -4.65 -17.73 -8.25
C ILE A 205 -5.97 -18.02 -8.98
N GLY A 206 -6.09 -19.23 -9.55
CA GLY A 206 -7.38 -19.83 -9.94
C GLY A 206 -8.01 -19.26 -11.21
N GLY A 207 -7.19 -18.70 -12.11
CA GLY A 207 -7.53 -18.30 -13.48
C GLY A 207 -8.94 -17.78 -13.71
N GLY A 208 -9.13 -16.46 -13.66
CA GLY A 208 -10.46 -15.89 -13.77
C GLY A 208 -10.50 -14.46 -14.29
N ALA A 209 -11.61 -14.15 -14.97
CA ALA A 209 -12.04 -12.78 -15.21
C ALA A 209 -12.59 -12.22 -13.89
N ASN A 210 -11.96 -11.18 -13.38
CA ASN A 210 -12.38 -10.44 -12.21
C ASN A 210 -13.00 -9.13 -12.64
N THR A 211 -14.02 -8.68 -11.90
CA THR A 211 -14.67 -7.39 -12.18
C THR A 211 -14.38 -6.42 -11.04
N PHE A 212 -13.89 -5.24 -11.38
CA PHE A 212 -13.80 -4.10 -10.48
C PHE A 212 -14.63 -2.95 -11.06
N SER A 213 -15.75 -2.61 -10.40
CA SER A 213 -16.75 -1.69 -10.94
C SER A 213 -17.25 -2.14 -12.32
N GLN A 214 -16.99 -1.38 -13.38
CA GLN A 214 -17.36 -1.72 -14.77
C GLN A 214 -16.20 -2.31 -15.58
N PHE A 215 -15.06 -2.56 -14.94
CA PHE A 215 -13.85 -3.01 -15.61
C PHE A 215 -13.56 -4.49 -15.34
N THR A 216 -13.42 -5.27 -16.40
CA THR A 216 -13.00 -6.68 -16.33
C THR A 216 -11.50 -6.78 -16.52
N TYR A 217 -10.82 -7.48 -15.62
CA TYR A 217 -9.40 -7.78 -15.70
C TYR A 217 -9.15 -9.28 -15.48
N HIS A 218 -8.08 -9.78 -16.06
CA HIS A 218 -7.70 -11.18 -15.96
C HIS A 218 -6.51 -11.37 -15.02
N SER A 219 -6.55 -12.45 -14.24
CA SER A 219 -5.45 -12.89 -13.38
C SER A 219 -4.35 -13.63 -14.16
N PHE A 220 -3.19 -13.81 -13.52
CA PHE A 220 -2.06 -14.59 -14.05
C PHE A 220 -2.24 -16.12 -13.94
N ASP A 221 -3.33 -16.60 -13.34
CA ASP A 221 -3.61 -18.02 -13.14
C ASP A 221 -2.47 -18.79 -12.46
N LEU A 222 -2.03 -18.28 -11.32
CA LEU A 222 -1.02 -18.92 -10.49
C LEU A 222 -1.57 -20.24 -9.90
N PRO A 223 -0.72 -21.25 -9.70
CA PRO A 223 -1.16 -22.53 -9.16
C PRO A 223 -1.67 -22.37 -7.72
N ASP A 224 -2.73 -23.09 -7.36
CA ASP A 224 -3.39 -23.00 -6.05
C ASP A 224 -2.42 -23.16 -4.86
N ILE A 225 -1.38 -23.99 -5.03
CA ILE A 225 -0.33 -24.20 -4.01
C ILE A 225 0.45 -22.93 -3.67
N ALA A 226 0.48 -21.93 -4.56
CA ALA A 226 1.15 -20.66 -4.31
C ALA A 226 0.54 -19.92 -3.12
N GLY A 227 -0.78 -20.07 -2.88
CA GLY A 227 -1.49 -19.44 -1.76
C GLY A 227 -0.92 -19.90 -0.42
N PRO A 228 -1.06 -21.19 -0.06
CA PRO A 228 -0.50 -21.73 1.19
C PRO A 228 1.02 -21.49 1.35
N LEU A 229 1.81 -21.59 0.27
CA LEU A 229 3.24 -21.30 0.34
C LEU A 229 3.52 -19.84 0.71
N SER A 230 2.78 -18.90 0.12
CA SER A 230 2.91 -17.48 0.44
C SER A 230 2.49 -17.16 1.88
N GLU A 231 1.49 -17.86 2.43
CA GLU A 231 1.09 -17.73 3.84
C GLU A 231 2.18 -18.20 4.80
N ILE A 232 2.81 -19.35 4.51
CA ILE A 232 3.94 -19.86 5.31
C ILE A 232 5.07 -18.84 5.34
N ILE A 233 5.40 -18.24 4.19
CA ILE A 233 6.45 -17.23 4.07
C ILE A 233 6.10 -15.97 4.87
N VAL A 234 4.85 -15.50 4.80
CA VAL A 234 4.37 -14.35 5.59
C VAL A 234 4.40 -14.66 7.09
N GLY A 235 3.91 -15.83 7.50
CA GLY A 235 3.91 -16.28 8.89
C GLY A 235 5.32 -16.39 9.46
N ALA A 236 6.25 -16.99 8.72
CA ALA A 236 7.66 -17.07 9.10
C ALA A 236 8.29 -15.68 9.25
N GLY A 237 8.03 -14.77 8.30
CA GLY A 237 8.48 -13.38 8.37
C GLY A 237 7.94 -12.64 9.59
N PHE A 238 6.65 -12.81 9.91
CA PHE A 238 6.02 -12.23 11.09
C PHE A 238 6.67 -12.72 12.39
N VAL A 239 6.79 -14.04 12.56
CA VAL A 239 7.42 -14.66 13.74
C VAL A 239 8.87 -14.21 13.90
N LEU A 240 9.63 -14.16 12.80
CA LEU A 240 11.02 -13.68 12.83
C LEU A 240 11.12 -12.21 13.23
N VAL A 241 10.20 -11.34 12.80
CA VAL A 241 10.15 -9.95 13.26
C VAL A 241 9.82 -9.89 14.75
N LEU A 242 8.77 -10.58 15.21
CA LEU A 242 8.43 -10.61 16.63
C LEU A 242 9.61 -11.07 17.49
N TYR A 243 10.32 -12.11 17.05
CA TYR A 243 11.45 -12.68 17.78
C TYR A 243 12.72 -11.82 17.68
N LYS A 244 13.25 -11.58 16.47
CA LYS A 244 14.55 -10.91 16.28
C LYS A 244 14.49 -9.39 16.43
N VAL A 245 13.34 -8.77 16.15
CA VAL A 245 13.20 -7.31 16.17
C VAL A 245 12.63 -6.86 17.50
N PHE A 246 11.55 -7.46 17.99
CA PHE A 246 10.91 -6.98 19.22
C PHE A 246 11.44 -7.68 20.47
N TYR A 247 11.35 -9.01 20.54
CA TYR A 247 11.72 -9.77 21.73
C TYR A 247 13.22 -9.71 22.03
N ALA A 248 14.06 -10.05 21.05
CA ALA A 248 15.52 -10.03 21.22
C ALA A 248 16.06 -8.62 21.51
N ASN A 249 15.47 -7.58 20.91
CA ASN A 249 15.89 -6.21 21.20
C ASN A 249 15.48 -5.80 22.61
N TYR A 250 14.29 -6.20 23.07
CA TYR A 250 13.86 -6.00 24.44
C TYR A 250 14.79 -6.72 25.44
N THR A 251 15.17 -7.97 25.19
CA THR A 251 16.05 -8.70 26.10
C THR A 251 17.48 -8.15 26.13
N MET A 252 17.97 -7.61 25.01
CA MET A 252 19.32 -7.05 24.92
C MET A 252 19.43 -5.61 25.42
N THR A 253 18.39 -4.78 25.22
CA THR A 253 18.46 -3.33 25.45
C THR A 253 17.48 -2.82 26.50
N GLY A 254 16.51 -3.62 26.91
CA GLY A 254 15.37 -3.19 27.74
C GLY A 254 14.33 -2.33 27.00
N ALA A 255 14.59 -1.92 25.75
CA ALA A 255 13.71 -1.04 24.99
C ALA A 255 12.47 -1.79 24.47
N ARG A 256 11.30 -1.16 24.58
CA ARG A 256 10.04 -1.64 24.00
C ARG A 256 9.64 -0.80 22.80
N PRO A 257 9.10 -1.39 21.71
CA PRO A 257 8.59 -0.60 20.60
C PRO A 257 7.38 0.21 21.06
N SER A 258 7.28 1.46 20.61
CA SER A 258 6.12 2.30 20.93
C SER A 258 4.88 1.85 20.15
N LEU A 259 3.70 2.22 20.64
CA LEU A 259 2.43 1.96 19.94
C LEU A 259 2.41 2.63 18.56
N ASN A 260 3.05 3.80 18.41
CA ASN A 260 3.16 4.48 17.12
C ASN A 260 4.04 3.74 16.10
N MET A 261 5.04 2.98 16.57
CA MET A 261 5.82 2.09 15.73
C MET A 261 5.04 0.82 15.38
N LEU A 262 4.26 0.27 16.32
CA LEU A 262 3.52 -0.98 16.14
C LEU A 262 2.21 -0.82 15.33
N ALA A 263 1.50 0.30 15.48
CA ALA A 263 0.24 0.56 14.80
C ALA A 263 0.32 0.37 13.27
N PRO A 264 1.26 1.00 12.53
CA PRO A 264 1.38 0.79 11.09
C PRO A 264 1.78 -0.65 10.74
N PHE A 265 2.60 -1.31 11.58
CA PHE A 265 3.00 -2.70 11.39
C PHE A 265 1.79 -3.62 11.40
N VAL A 266 0.97 -3.58 12.47
CA VAL A 266 -0.22 -4.42 12.62
C VAL A 266 -1.27 -4.06 11.58
N ALA A 267 -1.45 -2.77 11.28
CA ALA A 267 -2.37 -2.30 10.26
C ALA A 267 -2.11 -2.94 8.90
N LEU A 268 -0.84 -3.06 8.46
CA LEU A 268 -0.54 -3.68 7.17
C LEU A 268 -0.97 -5.15 7.10
N TYR A 269 -0.81 -5.92 8.18
CA TYR A 269 -1.31 -7.29 8.23
C TYR A 269 -2.84 -7.32 8.10
N VAL A 270 -3.54 -6.49 8.88
CA VAL A 270 -5.02 -6.40 8.80
C VAL A 270 -5.50 -5.95 7.42
N TRP A 271 -4.77 -5.05 6.77
CA TRP A 271 -5.14 -4.51 5.47
C TRP A 271 -4.95 -5.52 4.34
N TRP A 272 -3.90 -6.35 4.39
CA TRP A 272 -3.46 -7.10 3.21
C TRP A 272 -3.59 -8.62 3.34
N LEU A 273 -3.79 -9.17 4.55
CA LEU A 273 -4.04 -10.60 4.74
C LEU A 273 -5.42 -10.98 4.12
N PRO A 274 -5.50 -12.05 3.31
CA PRO A 274 -6.76 -12.55 2.77
C PRO A 274 -7.80 -12.88 3.86
N GLN A 275 -7.34 -13.40 5.00
CA GLN A 275 -8.19 -13.84 6.13
C GLN A 275 -8.91 -12.68 6.81
N THR A 276 -8.36 -11.47 6.76
CA THR A 276 -8.93 -10.27 7.38
C THR A 276 -9.71 -9.42 6.38
N ARG A 277 -9.80 -9.86 5.12
CA ARG A 277 -10.33 -9.10 3.99
C ARG A 277 -11.86 -8.99 4.08
N GLN A 278 -12.33 -7.77 4.11
CA GLN A 278 -13.72 -7.40 3.83
C GLN A 278 -13.71 -6.45 2.63
N TYR A 279 -14.65 -6.58 1.69
CA TYR A 279 -14.65 -5.83 0.43
C TYR A 279 -14.54 -4.31 0.67
N GLU A 280 -15.43 -3.76 1.50
CA GLU A 280 -15.48 -2.32 1.78
C GLU A 280 -14.23 -1.85 2.52
N PHE A 281 -13.71 -2.68 3.43
CA PHE A 281 -12.49 -2.32 4.15
C PHE A 281 -11.27 -2.29 3.23
N TYR A 282 -11.06 -3.37 2.47
CA TYR A 282 -9.90 -3.56 1.61
C TYR A 282 -9.86 -2.55 0.44
N PHE A 283 -10.97 -2.36 -0.26
CA PHE A 283 -10.99 -1.50 -1.45
C PHE A 283 -11.22 -0.02 -1.15
N LEU A 284 -11.85 0.32 -0.02
CA LEU A 284 -12.27 1.71 0.24
C LEU A 284 -11.60 2.31 1.47
N LEU A 285 -11.62 1.62 2.60
CA LEU A 285 -11.04 2.15 3.84
C LEU A 285 -9.52 2.05 3.90
N THR A 286 -8.92 0.97 3.41
CA THR A 286 -7.47 0.81 3.37
C THR A 286 -6.80 1.97 2.60
N PRO A 287 -7.29 2.39 1.41
CA PRO A 287 -6.79 3.60 0.76
C PRO A 287 -6.99 4.89 1.56
N LEU A 288 -8.14 5.05 2.22
CA LEU A 288 -8.41 6.21 3.08
C LEU A 288 -7.39 6.31 4.22
N PHE A 289 -7.22 5.22 4.98
CA PHE A 289 -6.29 5.20 6.11
C PHE A 289 -4.83 5.32 5.67
N HIS A 290 -4.44 4.67 4.58
CA HIS A 290 -3.13 4.87 3.97
C HIS A 290 -2.87 6.34 3.60
N SER A 291 -3.88 7.03 3.07
CA SER A 291 -3.78 8.45 2.74
C SER A 291 -3.62 9.32 4.01
N LEU A 292 -4.36 9.02 5.08
CA LEU A 292 -4.22 9.69 6.38
C LEU A 292 -2.82 9.53 6.97
N GLN A 293 -2.25 8.32 6.92
CA GLN A 293 -0.87 8.07 7.37
C GLN A 293 0.11 9.02 6.67
N TYR A 294 0.00 9.15 5.35
CA TYR A 294 0.87 10.01 4.56
C TYR A 294 0.69 11.50 4.89
N LEU A 295 -0.56 11.95 5.04
CA LEU A 295 -0.85 13.36 5.31
C LEU A 295 -0.25 13.82 6.65
N ALA A 296 -0.10 12.93 7.63
CA ALA A 296 0.62 13.24 8.88
C ALA A 296 2.10 13.62 8.61
N PHE A 297 2.77 12.95 7.67
CA PHE A 297 4.13 13.28 7.26
C PHE A 297 4.20 14.60 6.49
N VAL A 298 3.25 14.81 5.56
CA VAL A 298 3.15 16.08 4.83
C VAL A 298 3.01 17.24 5.79
N TYR A 299 2.09 17.12 6.76
CA TYR A 299 1.87 18.14 7.78
C TYR A 299 3.17 18.50 8.48
N LYS A 300 3.94 17.51 8.94
CA LYS A 300 5.23 17.74 9.61
C LYS A 300 6.23 18.47 8.71
N ILE A 301 6.33 18.09 7.44
CA ILE A 301 7.25 18.69 6.47
C ILE A 301 6.88 20.14 6.21
N GLU A 302 5.62 20.42 5.92
CA GLU A 302 5.14 21.77 5.60
C GLU A 302 5.17 22.68 6.83
N ASP A 303 4.79 22.21 8.03
CA ASP A 303 4.92 22.98 9.27
C ASP A 303 6.39 23.35 9.55
N THR A 304 7.32 22.39 9.39
CA THR A 304 8.75 22.66 9.55
C THR A 304 9.25 23.69 8.55
N ARG A 305 8.77 23.63 7.29
CA ARG A 305 9.11 24.61 6.25
C ARG A 305 8.59 26.00 6.60
N LEU A 306 7.33 26.12 7.01
CA LEU A 306 6.69 27.40 7.36
C LEU A 306 7.36 28.06 8.57
N ARG A 307 7.72 27.27 9.59
CA ARG A 307 8.48 27.78 10.74
C ARG A 307 9.85 28.32 10.34
N ARG A 308 10.57 27.62 9.45
CA ARG A 308 11.88 28.10 8.95
C ARG A 308 11.78 29.41 8.17
N VAL A 309 10.69 29.64 7.44
CA VAL A 309 10.46 30.91 6.72
C VAL A 309 10.23 32.06 7.71
N ARG A 310 9.45 31.84 8.79
CA ARG A 310 9.22 32.87 9.82
C ARG A 310 10.49 33.34 10.55
N HIS A 311 11.53 32.51 10.62
CA HIS A 311 12.81 32.88 11.27
C HIS A 311 13.81 33.59 10.35
N ARG A 312 13.47 33.86 9.07
CA ARG A 312 14.36 34.54 8.13
C ARG A 312 14.15 36.06 8.03
N GLU A 313 13.10 36.60 8.66
CA GLU A 313 12.69 38.00 8.53
C GLU A 313 12.59 38.73 9.89
N VAL A 314 13.28 38.24 10.92
CA VAL A 314 13.48 38.95 12.20
C VAL A 314 14.97 39.02 12.50
#